data_AF-A0A938M922-F1
#
_entry.id   AF-A0A938M922-F1
#
_cell.length_a   1.000
_cell.length_b   1.000
_cell.length_c   1.000
_cell.angle_alpha   90.00
_cell.angle_beta   90.00
_cell.angle_gamma   90.00
#
_symmetry.space_group_name_H-M   'P 1'
#
loop_
_entity.id
_entity.type
_entity.pdbx_description
1 polymer ?
#
loop_
_entity_poly.entity_id
_entity_poly.type
_entity_poly.pdbx_seq_one_letter_code
_entity_poly.pdbx_strand_id
1 'polypeptide(L)'
;MLRFADMILGVCAMALMAQVQAQTDKVVGATFFVATDGNDAWSGKLSGPNAARSDGPFATLGQARDAVRQLKAREGGLKQTVTVQVRGGVYHVAETITLTPEDSGTKECPVSYVAYPGEKPVLRGGKRVTGWSTKDGRIYAVTLPDVKAGRWHFRSLFVDGERQIRARCPNVDASDPCRKGFFYVDRGLGGFGAAVGNIHNPGDWMEYKVQVPADGEYRFWMYYGALNKPFGNTDMGGRTVLTVDGGAPIPLMNLPDTGGWGEFKWSQSATVRLTKGEHLLRWQNVKGGGLNLEAYALTDDPDWKPVTTKLPKTADGKHLLVIQAEDFVRFNGKQLSVGGGGGSKTEFHYKAGTFKPSWAQAPGAEVHIFQSGS
;
A
#
# COMPACT_ATOMS: atom_id res chain seq x y z
N MET A 1 68.75 -24.00 -26.43
CA MET A 1 68.43 -24.82 -25.25
C MET A 1 67.08 -25.49 -25.47
N LEU A 2 67.09 -26.82 -25.37
CA LEU A 2 66.02 -27.79 -25.06
C LEU A 2 64.66 -27.18 -24.59
N ARG A 3 63.44 -27.70 -24.86
CA ARG A 3 62.95 -29.01 -25.32
C ARG A 3 61.38 -29.00 -25.36
N PHE A 4 60.81 -29.87 -26.21
CA PHE A 4 59.58 -30.71 -26.03
C PHE A 4 58.18 -30.03 -26.10
N ALA A 5 57.08 -30.66 -26.54
CA ALA A 5 56.75 -31.86 -27.33
C ALA A 5 55.19 -31.92 -27.43
N ASP A 6 54.67 -32.66 -28.43
CA ASP A 6 53.36 -33.36 -28.46
C ASP A 6 52.04 -32.53 -28.62
N MET A 7 50.94 -32.95 -29.25
CA MET A 7 50.52 -34.14 -30.02
C MET A 7 49.09 -33.87 -30.59
N ILE A 8 48.86 -34.20 -31.88
CA ILE A 8 47.79 -35.11 -32.41
C ILE A 8 46.26 -34.75 -32.48
N LEU A 9 45.66 -35.15 -33.63
CA LEU A 9 44.24 -35.52 -33.98
C LEU A 9 43.16 -34.40 -34.04
N GLY A 10 42.23 -34.33 -35.00
CA GLY A 10 41.85 -35.20 -36.12
C GLY A 10 40.53 -34.79 -36.81
N VAL A 11 40.46 -35.05 -38.12
CA VAL A 11 39.33 -35.64 -38.91
C VAL A 11 38.07 -34.84 -39.30
N CYS A 12 37.92 -34.73 -40.63
CA CYS A 12 36.74 -34.78 -41.53
C CYS A 12 35.34 -34.37 -41.06
N ALA A 13 34.72 -33.44 -41.81
CA ALA A 13 33.28 -33.41 -42.04
C ALA A 13 32.96 -32.99 -43.49
N MET A 14 32.46 -33.93 -44.29
CA MET A 14 31.73 -33.70 -45.53
C MET A 14 30.29 -34.21 -45.37
N ALA A 15 29.36 -33.45 -45.94
CA ALA A 15 27.99 -33.80 -46.35
C ALA A 15 26.91 -33.96 -45.26
N LEU A 16 25.86 -33.14 -45.32
CA LEU A 16 24.60 -33.48 -46.02
C LEU A 16 23.61 -32.30 -45.94
N MET A 17 23.07 -31.88 -47.09
CA MET A 17 21.87 -31.02 -47.14
C MET A 17 20.65 -31.83 -46.68
N ALA A 18 19.84 -31.26 -45.79
CA ALA A 18 18.48 -31.74 -45.53
C ALA A 18 17.49 -30.59 -45.78
N GLN A 19 16.63 -30.79 -46.79
CA GLN A 19 15.48 -29.95 -47.07
C GLN A 19 14.46 -30.12 -45.94
N VAL A 20 14.02 -29.00 -45.35
CA VAL A 20 12.87 -28.97 -44.45
C VAL A 20 11.63 -28.68 -45.29
N GLN A 21 10.89 -29.73 -45.67
CA GLN A 21 9.51 -29.57 -46.11
C GLN A 21 8.67 -29.24 -44.87
N ALA A 22 8.05 -28.07 -44.84
CA ALA A 22 7.02 -27.74 -43.86
C ALA A 22 5.77 -28.56 -44.16
N GLN A 23 5.51 -29.57 -43.34
CA GLN A 23 4.30 -30.38 -43.38
C GLN A 23 3.17 -29.58 -42.72
N THR A 24 2.24 -29.03 -43.51
CA THR A 24 1.03 -28.40 -42.98
C THR A 24 0.08 -29.51 -42.51
N ASP A 25 0.05 -29.75 -41.20
CA ASP A 25 -0.94 -30.64 -40.60
C ASP A 25 -2.35 -30.12 -40.89
N LYS A 26 -3.11 -30.92 -41.63
CA LYS A 26 -4.53 -30.71 -41.90
C LYS A 26 -5.27 -30.90 -40.58
N VAL A 27 -5.59 -29.81 -39.89
CA VAL A 27 -6.35 -29.86 -38.63
C VAL A 27 -7.71 -30.53 -38.91
N VAL A 28 -7.94 -31.71 -38.33
CA VAL A 28 -9.19 -32.45 -38.43
C VAL A 28 -10.19 -31.82 -37.43
N GLY A 29 -10.97 -30.85 -37.90
CA GLY A 29 -11.97 -30.14 -37.10
C GLY A 29 -12.57 -28.93 -37.82
N ALA A 30 -13.69 -28.42 -37.31
CA ALA A 30 -14.28 -27.18 -37.82
C ALA A 30 -13.48 -25.97 -37.30
N THR A 31 -13.12 -25.04 -38.18
CA THR A 31 -12.43 -23.81 -37.80
C THR A 31 -13.26 -22.58 -38.15
N PHE A 32 -13.41 -21.69 -37.17
CA PHE A 32 -13.93 -20.33 -37.37
C PHE A 32 -12.83 -19.32 -37.07
N PHE A 33 -12.90 -18.16 -37.71
CA PHE A 33 -11.94 -17.07 -37.58
C PHE A 33 -12.63 -15.81 -37.11
N VAL A 34 -11.94 -15.05 -36.25
CA VAL A 34 -12.35 -13.71 -35.81
C VAL A 34 -11.23 -12.73 -36.15
N ALA A 35 -11.55 -11.62 -36.80
CA ALA A 35 -10.56 -10.61 -37.20
C ALA A 35 -11.09 -9.18 -37.05
N THR A 36 -10.18 -8.22 -36.86
CA THR A 36 -10.54 -6.79 -36.74
C THR A 36 -11.08 -6.17 -38.04
N ASP A 37 -10.83 -6.81 -39.18
CA ASP A 37 -11.38 -6.49 -40.51
C ASP A 37 -12.51 -7.44 -40.94
N GLY A 38 -13.02 -8.25 -39.99
CA GLY A 38 -14.12 -9.20 -40.17
C GLY A 38 -15.51 -8.56 -40.27
N ASN A 39 -16.50 -9.41 -40.50
CA ASN A 39 -17.92 -9.03 -40.54
C ASN A 39 -18.77 -10.17 -39.98
N ASP A 40 -19.67 -9.87 -39.03
CA ASP A 40 -20.50 -10.88 -38.38
C ASP A 40 -21.58 -11.49 -39.30
N ALA A 41 -21.80 -10.90 -40.49
CA ALA A 41 -22.63 -11.48 -41.54
C ALA A 41 -21.90 -12.52 -42.43
N TRP A 42 -20.57 -12.65 -42.30
CA TRP A 42 -19.79 -13.64 -43.06
C TRP A 42 -19.87 -15.03 -42.44
N SER A 43 -19.35 -16.05 -43.11
CA SER A 43 -19.38 -17.43 -42.64
C SER A 43 -18.41 -17.70 -41.49
N GLY A 44 -17.40 -16.85 -41.33
CA GLY A 44 -16.31 -17.04 -40.38
C GLY A 44 -15.33 -18.15 -40.77
N LYS A 45 -15.45 -18.79 -41.93
CA LYS A 45 -14.64 -19.96 -42.31
C LYS A 45 -13.34 -19.62 -43.04
N LEU A 46 -13.17 -18.37 -43.45
CA LEU A 46 -11.95 -17.88 -44.09
C LEU A 46 -11.13 -17.08 -43.09
N SER A 47 -9.81 -17.29 -43.09
CA SER A 47 -8.91 -16.59 -42.16
C SER A 47 -8.81 -15.10 -42.43
N GLY A 48 -9.11 -14.64 -43.65
CA GLY A 48 -9.23 -13.24 -44.04
C GLY A 48 -10.36 -13.01 -45.06
N PRO A 49 -10.75 -11.75 -45.32
CA PRO A 49 -11.76 -11.43 -46.31
C PRO A 49 -11.40 -11.98 -47.70
N ASN A 50 -12.37 -12.54 -48.41
CA ASN A 50 -12.17 -12.88 -49.82
C ASN A 50 -12.07 -11.62 -50.69
N ALA A 51 -11.60 -11.75 -51.93
CA ALA A 51 -11.38 -10.60 -52.82
C ALA A 51 -12.64 -9.76 -53.06
N ALA A 52 -13.82 -10.40 -53.07
CA ALA A 52 -15.11 -9.73 -53.25
C ALA A 52 -15.67 -9.10 -51.95
N ARG A 53 -15.00 -9.31 -50.80
CA ARG A 53 -15.49 -8.97 -49.45
C ARG A 53 -16.90 -9.48 -49.17
N SER A 54 -17.27 -10.61 -49.78
CA SER A 54 -18.56 -11.27 -49.60
C SER A 54 -18.52 -12.35 -48.52
N ASP A 55 -17.33 -12.78 -48.12
CA ASP A 55 -17.10 -13.76 -47.06
C ASP A 55 -15.72 -13.52 -46.41
N GLY A 56 -15.51 -14.06 -45.21
CA GLY A 56 -14.34 -13.79 -44.39
C GLY A 56 -14.51 -14.23 -42.93
N PRO A 57 -13.64 -13.73 -42.03
CA PRO A 57 -13.73 -13.96 -40.59
C PRO A 57 -14.89 -13.16 -39.95
N PHE A 58 -15.41 -13.61 -38.82
CA PHE A 58 -16.34 -12.81 -38.01
C PHE A 58 -15.63 -11.56 -37.45
N ALA A 59 -16.40 -10.51 -37.16
CA ALA A 59 -15.89 -9.32 -36.48
C ALA A 59 -15.79 -9.53 -34.96
N THR A 60 -16.68 -10.36 -34.39
CA THR A 60 -16.83 -10.50 -32.94
C THR A 60 -16.70 -11.95 -32.45
N LEU A 61 -16.23 -12.09 -31.20
CA LEU A 61 -16.23 -13.36 -30.48
C LEU A 61 -17.65 -13.87 -30.19
N GLY A 62 -18.61 -12.94 -30.00
CA GLY A 62 -20.02 -13.28 -29.79
C GLY A 62 -20.60 -14.02 -31.00
N GLN A 63 -20.36 -13.50 -32.21
CA GLN A 63 -20.80 -14.17 -33.43
C GLN A 63 -20.10 -15.51 -33.64
N ALA A 64 -18.81 -15.61 -33.34
CA ALA A 64 -18.10 -16.90 -33.40
C ALA A 64 -18.73 -17.94 -32.47
N ARG A 65 -19.08 -17.55 -31.23
CA ARG A 65 -19.83 -18.41 -30.30
C ARG A 65 -21.17 -18.85 -30.90
N ASP A 66 -21.94 -17.92 -31.45
CA ASP A 66 -23.24 -18.22 -32.01
C ASP A 66 -23.14 -19.15 -33.23
N ALA A 67 -22.08 -19.04 -34.03
CA ALA A 67 -21.78 -19.97 -35.11
C ALA A 67 -21.44 -21.39 -34.60
N VAL A 68 -20.72 -21.51 -33.47
CA VAL A 68 -20.50 -22.81 -32.81
C VAL A 68 -21.83 -23.41 -32.33
N ARG A 69 -22.71 -22.61 -31.73
CA ARG A 69 -24.05 -23.06 -31.30
C ARG A 69 -24.88 -23.55 -32.48
N GLN A 70 -24.92 -22.79 -33.57
CA GLN A 70 -25.63 -23.16 -34.80
C GLN A 70 -25.09 -24.47 -35.40
N LEU A 71 -23.76 -24.63 -35.43
CA LEU A 71 -23.11 -25.89 -35.85
C LEU A 71 -23.58 -27.07 -34.99
N LYS A 72 -23.50 -26.92 -33.66
CA LYS A 72 -23.91 -27.94 -32.69
C LYS A 72 -25.40 -28.30 -32.82
N ALA A 73 -26.27 -27.31 -32.97
CA ALA A 73 -27.70 -27.52 -33.14
C ALA A 73 -28.02 -28.27 -34.44
N ARG A 74 -27.40 -27.87 -35.56
CA ARG A 74 -27.59 -28.51 -36.87
C ARG A 74 -27.16 -29.99 -36.87
N GLU A 75 -26.12 -30.33 -36.11
CA GLU A 75 -25.53 -31.68 -36.09
C GLU A 75 -26.02 -32.56 -34.94
N GLY A 76 -26.94 -32.06 -34.09
CA GLY A 76 -27.41 -32.78 -32.91
C GLY A 76 -26.29 -33.05 -31.89
N GLY A 77 -25.38 -32.10 -31.74
CA GLY A 77 -24.14 -32.20 -30.98
C GLY A 77 -22.90 -32.05 -31.87
N LEU A 78 -21.76 -31.71 -31.26
CA LEU A 78 -20.49 -31.62 -31.98
C LEU A 78 -19.99 -33.02 -32.36
N LYS A 79 -19.63 -33.21 -33.63
CA LYS A 79 -19.07 -34.47 -34.16
C LYS A 79 -17.55 -34.40 -34.40
N GLN A 80 -16.99 -33.22 -34.22
CA GLN A 80 -15.58 -32.92 -34.44
C GLN A 80 -15.14 -31.80 -33.50
N THR A 81 -13.84 -31.64 -33.34
CA THR A 81 -13.27 -30.50 -32.60
C THR A 81 -13.64 -29.19 -33.29
N VAL A 82 -13.85 -28.13 -32.50
CA VAL A 82 -14.12 -26.79 -33.02
C VAL A 82 -13.06 -25.82 -32.51
N THR A 83 -12.39 -25.14 -33.42
CA THR A 83 -11.39 -24.12 -33.08
C THR A 83 -11.84 -22.75 -33.59
N VAL A 84 -11.92 -21.77 -32.70
CA VAL A 84 -12.09 -20.35 -33.04
C VAL A 84 -10.73 -19.68 -32.96
N GLN A 85 -10.14 -19.34 -34.11
CA GLN A 85 -8.85 -18.65 -34.20
C GLN A 85 -9.05 -17.13 -34.30
N VAL A 86 -8.50 -16.40 -33.33
CA VAL A 86 -8.64 -14.95 -33.23
C VAL A 86 -7.36 -14.29 -33.78
N ARG A 87 -7.50 -13.56 -34.88
CA ARG A 87 -6.42 -12.78 -35.50
C ARG A 87 -5.92 -11.68 -34.56
N GLY A 88 -4.68 -11.26 -34.72
CA GLY A 88 -4.04 -10.18 -34.00
C GLY A 88 -4.78 -8.85 -34.19
N GLY A 89 -4.78 -8.05 -33.14
CA GLY A 89 -5.49 -6.77 -33.12
C GLY A 89 -6.15 -6.50 -31.78
N VAL A 90 -6.77 -5.33 -31.67
CA VAL A 90 -7.46 -4.88 -30.46
C VAL A 90 -8.97 -4.96 -30.67
N TYR A 91 -9.60 -5.87 -29.94
CA TYR A 91 -11.06 -6.07 -29.96
C TYR A 91 -11.67 -5.34 -28.77
N HIS A 92 -12.50 -4.33 -29.04
CA HIS A 92 -13.22 -3.63 -27.99
C HIS A 92 -14.46 -4.43 -27.62
N VAL A 93 -14.53 -4.84 -26.37
CA VAL A 93 -15.61 -5.67 -25.83
C VAL A 93 -16.53 -4.76 -25.03
N ALA A 94 -17.65 -4.36 -25.63
CA ALA A 94 -18.63 -3.47 -24.99
C ALA A 94 -19.51 -4.19 -23.96
N GLU A 95 -19.69 -5.50 -24.13
CA GLU A 95 -20.54 -6.35 -23.31
C GLU A 95 -19.83 -7.65 -22.95
N THR A 96 -20.20 -8.26 -21.83
CA THR A 96 -19.64 -9.53 -21.39
C THR A 96 -19.84 -10.62 -22.44
N ILE A 97 -18.76 -11.33 -22.79
CA ILE A 97 -18.84 -12.53 -23.62
C ILE A 97 -19.32 -13.68 -22.72
N THR A 98 -20.62 -13.91 -22.69
CA THR A 98 -21.24 -14.94 -21.85
C THR A 98 -21.13 -16.31 -22.52
N LEU A 99 -20.43 -17.24 -21.87
CA LEU A 99 -20.43 -18.66 -22.18
C LEU A 99 -21.36 -19.39 -21.20
N THR A 100 -22.20 -20.26 -21.73
CA THR A 100 -23.26 -21.00 -21.03
C THR A 100 -23.07 -22.50 -21.29
N PRO A 101 -23.84 -23.41 -20.65
CA PRO A 101 -23.75 -24.85 -20.95
C PRO A 101 -23.96 -25.23 -22.42
N GLU A 102 -24.66 -24.39 -23.20
CA GLU A 102 -24.84 -24.59 -24.65
C GLU A 102 -23.51 -24.57 -25.41
N ASP A 103 -22.53 -23.81 -24.91
CA ASP A 103 -21.23 -23.58 -25.54
C ASP A 103 -20.21 -24.69 -25.26
N SER A 104 -20.55 -25.63 -24.37
CA SER A 104 -19.66 -26.72 -23.99
C SER A 104 -19.44 -27.72 -25.14
N GLY A 105 -18.17 -28.10 -25.33
CA GLY A 105 -17.80 -29.31 -26.06
C GLY A 105 -17.81 -30.56 -25.16
N THR A 106 -17.30 -31.67 -25.69
CA THR A 106 -16.97 -32.87 -24.90
C THR A 106 -15.46 -33.06 -24.86
N LYS A 107 -14.98 -34.09 -24.14
CA LYS A 107 -13.56 -34.46 -24.15
C LYS A 107 -13.08 -34.85 -25.55
N GLU A 108 -13.95 -35.48 -26.34
CA GLU A 108 -13.67 -35.94 -27.71
C GLU A 108 -13.87 -34.83 -28.75
N CYS A 109 -14.80 -33.91 -28.49
CA CYS A 109 -15.13 -32.78 -29.37
C CYS A 109 -15.05 -31.45 -28.60
N PRO A 110 -13.86 -30.99 -28.19
CA PRO A 110 -13.69 -29.72 -27.48
C PRO A 110 -13.98 -28.51 -28.38
N VAL A 111 -14.33 -27.40 -27.73
CA VAL A 111 -14.42 -26.06 -28.34
C VAL A 111 -13.29 -25.21 -27.77
N SER A 112 -12.40 -24.73 -28.64
CA SER A 112 -11.21 -23.98 -28.26
C SER A 112 -11.22 -22.59 -28.87
N TYR A 113 -11.05 -21.55 -28.05
CA TYR A 113 -10.80 -20.18 -28.51
C TYR A 113 -9.32 -19.88 -28.34
N VAL A 114 -8.62 -19.66 -29.44
CA VAL A 114 -7.15 -19.53 -29.47
C VAL A 114 -6.73 -18.34 -30.30
N ALA A 115 -5.55 -17.79 -30.02
CA ALA A 115 -4.93 -16.84 -30.93
C ALA A 115 -4.58 -17.52 -32.26
N TYR A 116 -4.71 -16.79 -33.37
CA TYR A 116 -4.18 -17.23 -34.65
C TYR A 116 -2.65 -17.42 -34.54
N PRO A 117 -2.05 -18.45 -35.16
CA PRO A 117 -0.63 -18.76 -34.98
C PRO A 117 0.29 -17.54 -35.19
N GLY A 118 1.12 -17.25 -34.20
CA GLY A 118 2.07 -16.13 -34.22
C GLY A 118 1.47 -14.73 -34.00
N GLU A 119 0.15 -14.63 -33.85
CA GLU A 119 -0.55 -13.35 -33.66
C GLU A 119 -0.98 -13.16 -32.19
N LYS A 120 -1.19 -11.90 -31.76
CA LYS A 120 -1.55 -11.56 -30.37
C LYS A 120 -2.86 -10.74 -30.33
N PRO A 121 -4.03 -11.38 -30.26
CA PRO A 121 -5.30 -10.69 -30.03
C PRO A 121 -5.34 -10.08 -28.62
N VAL A 122 -5.89 -8.87 -28.50
CA VAL A 122 -6.09 -8.19 -27.21
C VAL A 122 -7.55 -7.82 -27.06
N LEU A 123 -8.23 -8.39 -26.06
CA LEU A 123 -9.59 -8.00 -25.68
C LEU A 123 -9.52 -6.80 -24.73
N ARG A 124 -10.17 -5.69 -25.09
CA ARG A 124 -10.25 -4.48 -24.28
C ARG A 124 -11.69 -4.19 -23.87
N GLY A 125 -11.99 -4.35 -22.59
CA GLY A 125 -13.27 -3.93 -21.99
C GLY A 125 -13.35 -2.45 -21.62
N GLY A 126 -12.38 -1.63 -22.05
CA GLY A 126 -12.33 -0.19 -21.77
C GLY A 126 -13.00 0.63 -22.87
N LYS A 127 -13.59 1.77 -22.50
CA LYS A 127 -14.10 2.75 -23.46
C LYS A 127 -12.96 3.68 -23.92
N ARG A 128 -12.73 3.78 -25.23
CA ARG A 128 -11.77 4.75 -25.79
C ARG A 128 -12.27 6.17 -25.52
N VAL A 129 -11.41 7.00 -24.95
CA VAL A 129 -11.69 8.42 -24.70
C VAL A 129 -10.96 9.27 -25.73
N THR A 130 -11.69 10.13 -26.42
CA THR A 130 -11.19 11.05 -27.46
C THR A 130 -11.56 12.49 -27.11
N GLY A 131 -11.07 13.49 -27.86
CA GLY A 131 -11.42 14.90 -27.64
C GLY A 131 -10.64 15.57 -26.49
N TRP A 132 -9.39 15.13 -26.26
CA TRP A 132 -8.51 15.73 -25.28
C TRP A 132 -8.06 17.14 -25.69
N SER A 133 -7.92 18.02 -24.72
CA SER A 133 -7.39 19.37 -24.87
C SER A 133 -6.36 19.66 -23.77
N THR A 134 -5.42 20.56 -24.03
CA THR A 134 -4.46 21.00 -23.01
C THR A 134 -5.11 22.04 -22.09
N LYS A 135 -4.84 21.89 -20.79
CA LYS A 135 -5.18 22.83 -19.73
C LYS A 135 -3.91 23.25 -19.02
N ASP A 136 -3.65 24.55 -18.97
CA ASP A 136 -2.51 25.19 -18.31
C ASP A 136 -1.13 24.61 -18.72
N GLY A 137 -1.02 24.07 -19.95
CA GLY A 137 0.21 23.56 -20.55
C GLY A 137 0.79 22.27 -19.95
N ARG A 138 0.24 21.75 -18.85
CA ARG A 138 0.75 20.56 -18.14
C ARG A 138 -0.28 19.46 -17.94
N ILE A 139 -1.57 19.74 -18.17
CA ILE A 139 -2.67 18.81 -17.93
C ILE A 139 -3.41 18.60 -19.24
N TYR A 140 -3.72 17.35 -19.58
CA TYR A 140 -4.69 17.03 -20.62
C TYR A 140 -6.06 16.80 -19.99
N ALA A 141 -7.09 17.40 -20.56
CA ALA A 141 -8.44 17.35 -20.03
C ALA A 141 -9.47 17.05 -21.13
N VAL A 142 -10.51 16.31 -20.74
CA VAL A 142 -11.68 16.01 -21.55
C VAL A 142 -12.89 15.93 -20.62
N THR A 143 -14.02 16.49 -21.04
CA THR A 143 -15.28 16.37 -20.29
C THR A 143 -16.00 15.11 -20.74
N LEU A 144 -16.43 14.28 -19.78
CA LEU A 144 -17.22 13.07 -20.01
C LEU A 144 -18.62 13.27 -19.40
N PRO A 145 -19.62 13.75 -20.17
CA PRO A 145 -20.94 14.10 -19.64
C PRO A 145 -21.64 12.93 -18.94
N ASP A 146 -21.54 11.72 -19.50
CA ASP A 146 -22.12 10.51 -18.91
C ASP A 146 -21.54 10.17 -17.54
N VAL A 147 -20.23 10.37 -17.37
CA VAL A 147 -19.53 10.12 -16.10
C VAL A 147 -19.92 11.20 -15.09
N LYS A 148 -19.99 12.46 -15.53
CA LYS A 148 -20.46 13.58 -14.70
C LYS A 148 -21.92 13.38 -14.25
N ALA A 149 -22.75 12.78 -15.08
CA ALA A 149 -24.14 12.43 -14.78
C ALA A 149 -24.29 11.12 -13.98
N GLY A 150 -23.18 10.44 -13.64
CA GLY A 150 -23.22 9.20 -12.86
C GLY A 150 -23.70 7.97 -13.62
N ARG A 151 -23.83 8.02 -14.96
CA ARG A 151 -24.27 6.88 -15.78
C ARG A 151 -23.27 5.73 -15.79
N TRP A 152 -21.98 6.04 -15.66
CA TRP A 152 -20.91 5.07 -15.48
C TRP A 152 -19.71 5.71 -14.79
N HIS A 153 -18.83 4.88 -14.23
CA HIS A 153 -17.64 5.30 -13.49
C HIS A 153 -16.43 4.45 -13.87
N PHE A 154 -15.23 4.99 -13.65
CA PHE A 154 -13.98 4.28 -13.88
C PHE A 154 -12.96 4.62 -12.79
N ARG A 155 -12.09 3.66 -12.47
CA ARG A 155 -10.98 3.82 -11.50
C ARG A 155 -9.58 3.68 -12.13
N SER A 156 -9.54 3.42 -13.43
CA SER A 156 -8.30 3.15 -14.17
C SER A 156 -8.32 3.93 -15.49
N LEU A 157 -7.18 4.51 -15.85
CA LEU A 157 -6.94 5.15 -17.14
C LEU A 157 -5.70 4.51 -17.74
N PHE A 158 -5.70 4.29 -19.05
CA PHE A 158 -4.56 3.78 -19.79
C PHE A 158 -4.22 4.73 -20.92
N VAL A 159 -2.93 5.03 -21.09
CA VAL A 159 -2.40 5.85 -22.20
C VAL A 159 -1.38 4.98 -22.93
N ASP A 160 -1.59 4.75 -24.21
CA ASP A 160 -0.74 3.89 -25.06
C ASP A 160 -0.46 2.49 -24.50
N GLY A 161 -1.43 1.94 -23.74
CA GLY A 161 -1.33 0.63 -23.09
C GLY A 161 -0.80 0.68 -21.66
N GLU A 162 -0.22 1.80 -21.22
CA GLU A 162 0.33 1.99 -19.89
C GLU A 162 -0.73 2.48 -18.90
N ARG A 163 -0.88 1.77 -17.78
CA ARG A 163 -1.80 2.14 -16.70
C ARG A 163 -1.30 3.40 -16.00
N GLN A 164 -2.15 4.41 -15.93
CA GLN A 164 -1.86 5.66 -15.25
C GLN A 164 -2.22 5.58 -13.75
N ILE A 165 -1.49 6.34 -12.95
CA ILE A 165 -1.73 6.43 -11.50
C ILE A 165 -2.93 7.35 -11.26
N ARG A 166 -3.98 6.82 -10.62
CA ARG A 166 -5.09 7.64 -10.13
C ARG A 166 -4.52 8.64 -9.11
N ALA A 167 -4.80 9.92 -9.31
CA ALA A 167 -4.30 10.98 -8.42
C ALA A 167 -4.61 10.64 -6.96
N ARG A 168 -3.58 10.67 -6.12
CA ARG A 168 -3.64 10.27 -4.71
C ARG A 168 -2.64 11.07 -3.88
N CYS A 169 -2.88 11.11 -2.58
CA CYS A 169 -1.91 11.57 -1.59
C CYS A 169 -1.79 10.51 -0.46
N PRO A 170 -0.58 10.14 -0.03
CA PRO A 170 0.70 10.51 -0.63
C PRO A 170 0.86 9.97 -2.05
N ASN A 171 1.79 10.57 -2.80
CA ASN A 171 2.17 10.06 -4.13
C ASN A 171 2.73 8.64 -4.00
N VAL A 172 2.56 7.83 -5.06
CA VAL A 172 3.15 6.50 -5.11
C VAL A 172 4.67 6.60 -5.02
N ASP A 173 5.28 5.79 -4.17
CA ASP A 173 6.71 5.57 -4.15
C ASP A 173 7.00 4.21 -4.82
N ALA A 174 7.59 4.26 -6.02
CA ALA A 174 7.89 3.06 -6.79
C ALA A 174 9.03 2.23 -6.19
N SER A 175 9.85 2.80 -5.29
CA SER A 175 10.97 2.09 -4.66
C SER A 175 10.53 1.20 -3.50
N ASP A 176 9.40 1.51 -2.87
CA ASP A 176 8.78 0.67 -1.84
C ASP A 176 7.25 0.82 -1.89
N PRO A 177 6.60 0.15 -2.87
CA PRO A 177 5.15 0.29 -3.08
C PRO A 177 4.31 -0.30 -1.93
N CYS A 178 4.94 -1.06 -1.02
CA CYS A 178 4.27 -1.72 0.10
C CYS A 178 4.36 -0.92 1.39
N ARG A 179 5.45 -0.17 1.61
CA ARG A 179 5.71 0.54 2.87
C ARG A 179 5.89 2.05 2.71
N LYS A 180 5.81 2.59 1.50
CA LYS A 180 5.91 4.02 1.24
C LYS A 180 4.77 4.49 0.37
N GLY A 181 4.51 5.80 0.40
CA GLY A 181 3.36 6.40 -0.27
C GLY A 181 2.05 6.28 0.49
N PHE A 182 2.06 5.93 1.78
CA PHE A 182 0.88 5.85 2.65
C PHE A 182 0.94 6.85 3.79
N PHE A 183 -0.22 7.29 4.28
CA PHE A 183 -0.30 7.87 5.61
C PHE A 183 -0.30 6.73 6.62
N TYR A 184 0.61 6.81 7.56
CA TYR A 184 0.61 5.91 8.71
C TYR A 184 -0.23 6.54 9.81
N VAL A 185 -1.08 5.71 10.42
CA VAL A 185 -1.77 6.08 11.65
C VAL A 185 -0.67 6.42 12.66
N ASP A 186 -0.72 7.62 13.19
CA ASP A 186 0.11 8.01 14.32
C ASP A 186 -0.31 7.15 15.50
N ARG A 187 0.65 6.59 16.25
CA ARG A 187 0.33 6.06 17.58
C ARG A 187 0.00 7.29 18.42
N GLY A 188 -1.27 7.67 18.39
CA GLY A 188 -1.69 9.04 18.67
C GLY A 188 -1.26 9.58 20.03
N LEU A 189 -1.35 10.91 20.14
CA LEU A 189 -1.54 11.62 21.40
C LEU A 189 -2.74 10.99 22.15
N GLY A 190 -2.49 9.97 22.97
CA GLY A 190 -3.54 9.23 23.71
C GLY A 190 -3.66 7.74 23.40
N GLY A 191 -2.77 7.16 22.60
CA GLY A 191 -2.70 5.70 22.39
C GLY A 191 -2.03 4.98 23.56
N PHE A 192 -2.58 5.07 24.77
CA PHE A 192 -2.11 4.31 25.93
C PHE A 192 -2.17 2.81 25.65
N GLY A 193 -1.23 2.04 26.21
CA GLY A 193 -1.12 0.59 26.05
C GLY A 193 0.20 0.09 25.46
N ALA A 194 1.18 0.97 25.24
CA ALA A 194 2.57 0.61 25.02
C ALA A 194 3.45 1.33 26.05
N ALA A 195 4.49 0.67 26.54
CA ALA A 195 5.40 1.24 27.52
C ALA A 195 6.85 0.88 27.19
N VAL A 196 7.74 1.81 27.49
CA VAL A 196 9.19 1.57 27.50
C VAL A 196 9.57 1.01 28.86
N GLY A 197 10.19 -0.17 28.86
CA GLY A 197 10.71 -0.83 30.03
C GLY A 197 12.20 -1.12 29.92
N ASN A 198 12.73 -1.83 30.93
CA ASN A 198 14.15 -2.20 31.03
C ASN A 198 15.13 -1.01 31.02
N ILE A 199 14.69 0.16 31.48
CA ILE A 199 15.44 1.42 31.56
C ILE A 199 16.00 1.67 32.98
N HIS A 200 16.74 0.70 33.50
CA HIS A 200 17.16 0.65 34.90
C HIS A 200 18.66 0.98 35.12
N ASN A 201 19.42 1.18 34.05
CA ASN A 201 20.85 1.42 34.12
C ASN A 201 21.16 2.92 34.19
N PRO A 202 22.17 3.35 34.97
CA PRO A 202 22.76 4.67 34.80
C PRO A 202 23.23 4.84 33.35
N GLY A 203 22.81 5.93 32.71
CA GLY A 203 23.13 6.23 31.32
C GLY A 203 22.04 5.85 30.31
N ASP A 204 20.98 5.14 30.73
CA ASP A 204 19.82 4.94 29.86
C ASP A 204 19.14 6.29 29.58
N TRP A 205 18.87 6.62 28.32
CA TRP A 205 18.21 7.87 27.94
C TRP A 205 17.37 7.74 26.68
N MET A 206 16.39 8.63 26.54
CA MET A 206 15.52 8.75 25.37
C MET A 206 15.33 10.23 25.04
N GLU A 207 15.33 10.55 23.74
CA GLU A 207 15.11 11.90 23.21
C GLU A 207 13.79 12.02 22.47
N TYR A 208 13.11 13.15 22.66
CA TYR A 208 11.80 13.45 22.10
C TYR A 208 11.83 14.83 21.45
N LYS A 209 11.33 14.92 20.22
CA LYS A 209 11.08 16.21 19.57
C LYS A 209 9.68 16.67 19.89
N VAL A 210 9.54 17.90 20.37
CA VAL A 210 8.25 18.49 20.75
C VAL A 210 8.05 19.84 20.08
N GLN A 211 6.80 20.17 19.77
CA GLN A 211 6.40 21.49 19.29
C GLN A 211 5.68 22.23 20.40
N VAL A 212 6.37 23.17 21.04
CA VAL A 212 5.82 23.99 22.12
C VAL A 212 4.98 25.13 21.52
N PRO A 213 3.71 25.29 21.91
CA PRO A 213 2.79 26.22 21.28
C PRO A 213 2.95 27.67 21.72
N ALA A 214 3.46 27.90 22.94
CA ALA A 214 3.63 29.22 23.53
C ALA A 214 4.82 29.24 24.51
N ASP A 215 5.40 30.42 24.71
CA ASP A 215 6.37 30.63 25.79
C ASP A 215 5.65 30.44 27.14
N GLY A 216 6.26 29.71 28.06
CA GLY A 216 5.61 29.46 29.34
C GLY A 216 6.40 28.60 30.32
N GLU A 217 5.83 28.50 31.51
CA GLU A 217 6.22 27.52 32.51
C GLU A 217 5.31 26.31 32.39
N TYR A 218 5.88 25.15 32.10
CA TYR A 218 5.17 23.90 31.89
C TYR A 218 5.41 22.94 33.06
N ARG A 219 4.32 22.40 33.63
CA ARG A 219 4.35 21.27 34.55
C ARG A 219 4.63 20.00 33.76
N PHE A 220 5.74 19.33 34.07
CA PHE A 220 6.12 18.04 33.50
C PHE A 220 5.59 16.91 34.37
N TRP A 221 4.71 16.11 33.78
CA TRP A 221 4.10 14.94 34.38
C TRP A 221 4.63 13.67 33.71
N MET A 222 4.87 12.64 34.50
CA MET A 222 5.25 11.30 34.06
C MET A 222 4.13 10.32 34.36
N TYR A 223 3.73 9.51 33.38
CA TYR A 223 2.90 8.33 33.57
C TYR A 223 3.79 7.10 33.55
N TYR A 224 4.01 6.52 34.73
CA TYR A 224 5.05 5.51 34.94
C TYR A 224 4.62 4.42 35.91
N GLY A 225 5.26 3.25 35.79
CA GLY A 225 5.20 2.14 36.74
C GLY A 225 6.56 1.91 37.41
N ALA A 226 6.57 1.58 38.70
CA ALA A 226 7.79 1.37 39.48
C ALA A 226 7.58 0.36 40.62
N LEU A 227 8.56 -0.52 40.80
CA LEU A 227 8.66 -1.46 41.93
C LEU A 227 10.13 -1.67 42.33
N ASN A 228 10.73 -0.63 42.89
CA ASN A 228 12.13 -0.62 43.28
C ASN A 228 12.37 -1.14 44.70
N LYS A 229 11.36 -1.19 45.57
CA LYS A 229 11.49 -1.57 47.00
C LYS A 229 12.24 -2.89 47.20
N PRO A 230 11.99 -3.96 46.41
CA PRO A 230 12.76 -5.22 46.52
C PRO A 230 14.26 -5.06 46.23
N PHE A 231 14.66 -3.99 45.54
CA PHE A 231 16.03 -3.67 45.13
C PHE A 231 16.65 -2.55 45.97
N GLY A 232 16.09 -2.25 47.15
CA GLY A 232 16.67 -1.32 48.12
C GLY A 232 16.43 0.17 47.84
N ASN A 233 15.52 0.53 46.93
CA ASN A 233 15.10 1.91 46.70
C ASN A 233 13.58 2.00 46.74
N THR A 234 12.99 3.06 47.27
CA THR A 234 11.51 3.19 47.34
C THR A 234 10.96 4.37 46.54
N ASP A 235 11.86 5.16 45.95
CA ASP A 235 11.55 6.38 45.21
C ASP A 235 12.62 6.59 44.13
N MET A 236 12.16 6.94 42.92
CA MET A 236 13.00 7.29 41.78
C MET A 236 13.29 8.79 41.69
N GLY A 237 12.78 9.59 42.64
CA GLY A 237 13.01 11.02 42.77
C GLY A 237 14.50 11.37 42.81
N GLY A 238 14.93 12.28 41.95
CA GLY A 238 16.31 12.73 41.84
C GLY A 238 17.29 11.69 41.26
N ARG A 239 16.77 10.56 40.73
CA ARG A 239 17.54 9.53 40.03
C ARG A 239 17.44 9.62 38.52
N THR A 240 16.48 10.41 38.04
CA THR A 240 16.28 10.70 36.63
C THR A 240 16.25 12.20 36.41
N VAL A 241 16.60 12.65 35.21
CA VAL A 241 16.67 14.06 34.83
C VAL A 241 15.98 14.29 33.49
N LEU A 242 15.50 15.50 33.30
CA LEU A 242 15.09 16.04 32.01
C LEU A 242 16.12 17.09 31.56
N THR A 243 16.51 17.08 30.30
CA THR A 243 17.25 18.20 29.68
C THR A 243 16.45 18.74 28.49
N VAL A 244 16.53 20.05 28.27
CA VAL A 244 15.92 20.74 27.13
C VAL A 244 17.06 21.29 26.28
N ASP A 245 17.11 20.90 25.01
CA ASP A 245 18.12 21.34 24.02
C ASP A 245 19.57 21.20 24.50
N GLY A 246 19.86 20.14 25.25
CA GLY A 246 21.19 19.89 25.83
C GLY A 246 21.60 20.86 26.95
N GLY A 247 20.65 21.64 27.46
CA GLY A 247 20.85 22.52 28.62
C GLY A 247 21.06 21.78 29.94
N ALA A 248 21.04 22.52 31.04
CA ALA A 248 21.29 21.98 32.37
C ALA A 248 20.27 20.89 32.75
N PRO A 249 20.71 19.76 33.35
CA PRO A 249 19.80 18.71 33.80
C PRO A 249 18.87 19.19 34.92
N ILE A 250 17.58 18.97 34.73
CA ILE A 250 16.50 19.24 35.68
C ILE A 250 16.18 17.92 36.41
N PRO A 251 16.43 17.79 37.72
CA PRO A 251 16.07 16.60 38.47
C PRO A 251 14.55 16.37 38.46
N LEU A 252 14.15 15.13 38.19
CA LEU A 252 12.75 14.71 38.25
C LEU A 252 12.45 14.13 39.63
N MET A 253 11.51 14.75 40.33
CA MET A 253 11.15 14.46 41.72
C MET A 253 9.79 13.78 41.82
N ASN A 254 9.37 13.43 43.04
CA ASN A 254 8.06 12.84 43.32
C ASN A 254 7.81 11.57 42.51
N LEU A 255 8.72 10.60 42.52
CA LEU A 255 8.57 9.36 41.76
C LEU A 255 8.54 8.13 42.68
N PRO A 256 7.63 8.07 43.67
CA PRO A 256 7.53 6.92 44.56
C PRO A 256 7.23 5.65 43.77
N ASP A 257 7.55 4.49 44.36
CA ASP A 257 7.09 3.21 43.83
C ASP A 257 5.56 3.21 43.65
N THR A 258 5.11 2.77 42.47
CA THR A 258 3.68 2.76 42.14
C THR A 258 2.99 1.49 42.61
N GLY A 259 3.75 0.44 42.93
CA GLY A 259 3.28 -0.86 43.40
C GLY A 259 3.52 -1.99 42.41
N GLY A 260 4.01 -1.68 41.20
CA GLY A 260 4.27 -2.67 40.16
C GLY A 260 4.78 -2.04 38.87
N TRP A 261 5.51 -2.82 38.07
CA TRP A 261 6.02 -2.38 36.77
C TRP A 261 4.90 -2.04 35.78
N GLY A 262 3.72 -2.66 35.90
CA GLY A 262 2.52 -2.36 35.10
C GLY A 262 1.48 -1.49 35.81
N GLU A 263 1.75 -1.05 37.05
CA GLU A 263 0.83 -0.24 37.85
C GLU A 263 1.10 1.24 37.58
N PHE A 264 0.62 1.76 36.46
CA PHE A 264 0.95 3.11 36.01
C PHE A 264 0.22 4.20 36.81
N LYS A 265 0.96 5.24 37.21
CA LYS A 265 0.43 6.41 37.90
C LYS A 265 1.02 7.69 37.32
N TRP A 266 0.21 8.74 37.31
CA TRP A 266 0.68 10.08 36.98
C TRP A 266 1.38 10.71 38.19
N SER A 267 2.53 11.33 37.95
CA SER A 267 3.17 12.20 38.92
C SER A 267 3.73 13.45 38.27
N GLN A 268 3.57 14.60 38.93
CA GLN A 268 4.18 15.86 38.52
C GLN A 268 5.59 15.90 39.07
N SER A 269 6.57 15.77 38.17
CA SER A 269 7.95 15.50 38.55
C SER A 269 8.87 16.69 38.40
N ALA A 270 8.51 17.67 37.57
CA ALA A 270 9.29 18.90 37.43
C ALA A 270 8.44 20.03 36.83
N THR A 271 8.95 21.25 36.97
CA THR A 271 8.46 22.42 36.28
C THR A 271 9.58 22.92 35.37
N VAL A 272 9.27 23.14 34.10
CA VAL A 272 10.24 23.49 33.05
C VAL A 272 9.79 24.73 32.30
N ARG A 273 10.70 25.69 32.08
CA ARG A 273 10.43 26.84 31.23
C ARG A 273 10.75 26.48 29.78
N LEU A 274 9.80 26.70 28.89
CA LEU A 274 9.92 26.43 27.47
C LEU A 274 9.55 27.68 26.66
N THR A 275 10.20 27.84 25.52
CA THR A 275 9.81 28.85 24.52
C THR A 275 8.93 28.21 23.45
N LYS A 276 8.17 29.01 22.71
CA LYS A 276 7.42 28.57 21.55
C LYS A 276 8.40 28.12 20.46
N GLY A 277 8.22 26.91 19.95
CA GLY A 277 9.09 26.38 18.92
C GLY A 277 9.30 24.88 19.00
N GLU A 278 10.15 24.37 18.12
CA GLU A 278 10.64 23.00 18.19
C GLU A 278 11.69 22.92 19.30
N HIS A 279 11.58 21.90 20.16
CA HIS A 279 12.55 21.60 21.23
C HIS A 279 12.89 20.11 21.25
N LEU A 280 14.11 19.80 21.70
CA LEU A 280 14.55 18.43 21.96
C LEU A 280 14.59 18.20 23.47
N LEU A 281 13.72 17.32 23.96
CA LEU A 281 13.68 16.89 25.35
C LEU A 281 14.44 15.57 25.50
N ARG A 282 15.29 15.44 26.52
CA ARG A 282 15.90 14.15 26.86
C ARG A 282 15.58 13.77 28.29
N TRP A 283 14.92 12.62 28.46
CA TRP A 283 14.84 11.93 29.74
C TRP A 283 16.07 11.04 29.90
N GLN A 284 16.67 11.02 31.09
CA GLN A 284 17.85 10.19 31.37
C GLN A 284 17.83 9.62 32.80
N ASN A 285 18.16 8.34 32.92
CA ASN A 285 18.46 7.68 34.19
C ASN A 285 19.92 7.95 34.56
N VAL A 286 20.15 8.63 35.69
CA VAL A 286 21.50 9.07 36.10
C VAL A 286 22.05 8.29 37.29
N LYS A 287 21.20 7.59 38.06
CA LYS A 287 21.59 6.87 39.29
C LYS A 287 21.13 5.41 39.32
N GLY A 288 20.58 4.90 38.22
CA GLY A 288 19.97 3.58 38.15
C GLY A 288 18.67 3.49 38.95
N GLY A 289 18.10 2.29 38.99
CA GLY A 289 16.74 2.04 39.47
C GLY A 289 15.76 2.02 38.30
N GLY A 290 14.74 1.18 38.38
CA GLY A 290 13.87 0.86 37.26
C GLY A 290 12.62 1.72 37.19
N LEU A 291 12.18 1.98 35.97
CA LEU A 291 10.89 2.55 35.62
C LEU A 291 10.34 1.80 34.40
N ASN A 292 9.02 1.69 34.30
CA ASN A 292 8.34 1.60 33.02
C ASN A 292 7.73 2.96 32.73
N LEU A 293 7.95 3.50 31.54
CA LEU A 293 7.43 4.80 31.11
C LEU A 293 6.44 4.59 29.98
N GLU A 294 5.27 5.18 30.11
CA GLU A 294 4.22 5.09 29.08
C GLU A 294 3.99 6.45 28.43
N ALA A 295 3.94 7.53 29.21
CA ALA A 295 3.76 8.86 28.64
C ALA A 295 4.37 9.97 29.50
N TYR A 296 4.55 11.13 28.87
CA TYR A 296 4.78 12.41 29.52
C TYR A 296 3.65 13.37 29.15
N ALA A 297 3.32 14.29 30.05
CA ALA A 297 2.44 15.40 29.77
C ALA A 297 3.08 16.72 30.22
N LEU A 298 3.05 17.74 29.37
CA LEU A 298 3.53 19.09 29.67
C LEU A 298 2.38 20.05 29.52
N THR A 299 2.08 20.81 30.57
CA THR A 299 0.99 21.80 30.54
C THR A 299 1.38 23.11 31.20
N ASP A 300 0.98 24.23 30.60
CA ASP A 300 1.10 25.58 31.18
C ASP A 300 -0.13 25.95 32.05
N ASP A 301 -1.04 25.00 32.24
CA ASP A 301 -2.15 25.04 33.18
C ASP A 301 -1.69 24.51 34.55
N PRO A 302 -1.48 25.37 35.57
CA PRO A 302 -1.01 24.94 36.87
C PRO A 302 -2.03 24.11 37.65
N ASP A 303 -3.32 24.16 37.27
CA ASP A 303 -4.42 23.48 37.96
C ASP A 303 -4.78 22.15 37.30
N TRP A 304 -4.24 21.87 36.11
CA TRP A 304 -4.45 20.62 35.39
C TRP A 304 -3.78 19.44 36.10
N LYS A 305 -4.58 18.41 36.41
CA LYS A 305 -4.16 17.21 37.15
C LYS A 305 -4.76 15.96 36.51
N PRO A 306 -3.95 15.09 35.89
CA PRO A 306 -4.43 13.83 35.34
C PRO A 306 -4.53 12.78 36.45
N VAL A 307 -5.54 11.91 36.35
CA VAL A 307 -5.73 10.77 37.26
C VAL A 307 -5.68 9.45 36.49
N THR A 308 -6.27 9.43 35.29
CA THR A 308 -6.35 8.25 34.43
C THR A 308 -5.79 8.57 33.05
N THR A 309 -5.84 7.59 32.15
CA THR A 309 -5.52 7.76 30.73
C THR A 309 -6.56 8.60 29.97
N LYS A 310 -7.74 8.86 30.56
CA LYS A 310 -8.69 9.86 30.04
C LYS A 310 -8.28 11.25 30.55
N LEU A 311 -7.48 11.95 29.75
CA LEU A 311 -6.91 13.23 30.13
C LEU A 311 -7.98 14.34 30.25
N PRO A 312 -7.97 15.15 31.32
CA PRO A 312 -8.87 16.28 31.44
C PRO A 312 -8.52 17.37 30.44
N LYS A 313 -9.49 18.23 30.11
CA LYS A 313 -9.23 19.42 29.32
C LYS A 313 -8.46 20.45 30.16
N THR A 314 -7.62 21.22 29.51
CA THR A 314 -7.02 22.42 30.10
C THR A 314 -8.02 23.57 30.13
N ALA A 315 -7.76 24.57 30.96
CA ALA A 315 -8.47 25.83 30.93
C ALA A 315 -8.31 26.56 29.58
N ASP A 316 -9.22 27.48 29.28
CA ASP A 316 -9.19 28.24 28.03
C ASP A 316 -7.88 29.03 27.88
N GLY A 317 -7.27 28.95 26.69
CA GLY A 317 -5.98 29.59 26.40
C GLY A 317 -4.76 28.88 27.00
N LYS A 318 -4.95 27.74 27.67
CA LYS A 318 -3.88 26.87 28.15
C LYS A 318 -3.63 25.69 27.21
N HIS A 319 -2.44 25.14 27.29
CA HIS A 319 -1.88 24.20 26.34
C HIS A 319 -1.42 22.93 27.04
N LEU A 320 -1.72 21.79 26.41
CA LEU A 320 -1.26 20.48 26.85
C LEU A 320 -0.51 19.80 25.71
N LEU A 321 0.72 19.37 25.98
CA LEU A 321 1.48 18.46 25.14
C LEU A 321 1.46 17.10 25.81
N VAL A 322 1.23 16.05 25.02
CA VAL A 322 1.34 14.65 25.47
C VAL A 322 2.39 13.98 24.62
N ILE A 323 3.27 13.19 25.21
CA ILE A 323 4.36 12.50 24.53
C ILE A 323 4.25 11.03 24.93
N GLN A 324 4.13 10.12 23.97
CA GLN A 324 4.22 8.69 24.28
C GLN A 324 5.70 8.34 24.52
N ALA A 325 5.98 7.56 25.56
CA ALA A 325 7.35 7.29 25.98
C ALA A 325 8.14 6.51 24.91
N GLU A 326 7.46 5.73 24.08
CA GLU A 326 8.05 4.97 22.97
C GLU A 326 8.25 5.78 21.68
N ASP A 327 7.74 7.01 21.58
CA ASP A 327 7.92 7.90 20.42
C ASP A 327 9.24 8.70 20.49
N PHE A 328 10.30 8.05 20.99
CA PHE A 328 11.62 8.66 21.03
C PHE A 328 12.26 8.71 19.63
N VAL A 329 12.94 9.82 19.33
CA VAL A 329 13.68 10.00 18.06
C VAL A 329 15.09 9.42 18.11
N ARG A 330 15.64 9.27 19.31
CA ARG A 330 16.94 8.64 19.61
C ARG A 330 16.90 8.07 21.02
N PHE A 331 17.72 7.06 21.28
CA PHE A 331 17.82 6.46 22.61
C PHE A 331 19.21 5.85 22.84
N ASN A 332 19.51 5.60 24.11
CA ASN A 332 20.60 4.75 24.57
C ASN A 332 20.09 3.85 25.68
N GLY A 333 20.32 2.55 25.55
CA GLY A 333 19.98 1.56 26.57
C GLY A 333 20.00 0.17 25.96
N LYS A 334 20.95 -0.67 26.38
CA LYS A 334 21.20 -1.98 25.74
C LYS A 334 20.03 -2.96 25.91
N GLN A 335 19.25 -2.78 26.96
CA GLN A 335 18.13 -3.66 27.33
C GLN A 335 16.77 -2.98 27.13
N LEU A 336 16.76 -1.69 26.79
CA LEU A 336 15.55 -0.90 26.59
C LEU A 336 14.63 -1.62 25.60
N SER A 337 13.38 -1.84 26.00
CA SER A 337 12.39 -2.50 25.15
C SER A 337 11.07 -1.76 25.18
N VAL A 338 10.36 -1.78 24.05
CA VAL A 338 8.99 -1.30 23.93
C VAL A 338 8.06 -2.51 23.95
N GLY A 339 7.12 -2.55 24.88
CA GLY A 339 6.14 -3.65 25.02
C GLY A 339 4.71 -3.12 25.17
N GLY A 340 3.73 -3.90 24.71
CA GLY A 340 2.30 -3.55 24.77
C GLY A 340 1.65 -3.29 23.40
N GLY A 341 0.37 -3.62 23.28
CA GLY A 341 -0.43 -3.55 22.05
C GLY A 341 -1.22 -2.25 21.91
N GLY A 342 -0.54 -1.11 21.99
CA GLY A 342 -1.17 0.21 21.90
C GLY A 342 -1.81 0.47 20.53
N GLY A 343 -3.12 0.70 20.52
CA GLY A 343 -3.93 1.10 19.38
C GLY A 343 -5.38 1.35 19.81
N SER A 344 -6.00 2.43 19.32
CA SER A 344 -7.42 2.67 19.58
C SER A 344 -8.29 1.69 18.79
N LYS A 345 -9.31 1.12 19.44
CA LYS A 345 -10.28 0.21 18.80
C LYS A 345 -11.33 0.96 17.98
N THR A 346 -11.49 2.26 18.19
CA THR A 346 -12.62 3.05 17.66
C THR A 346 -12.21 4.28 16.86
N GLU A 347 -10.93 4.66 16.84
CA GLU A 347 -10.45 5.82 16.11
C GLU A 347 -9.02 5.62 15.58
N PHE A 348 -8.68 6.38 14.54
CA PHE A 348 -7.31 6.48 14.03
C PHE A 348 -6.76 7.86 14.36
N HIS A 349 -5.59 7.91 14.97
CA HIS A 349 -4.92 9.15 15.27
C HIS A 349 -3.89 9.49 14.20
N TYR A 350 -3.68 10.78 13.95
CA TYR A 350 -2.71 11.28 12.99
C TYR A 350 -2.08 12.56 13.54
N LYS A 351 -0.82 12.83 13.17
CA LYS A 351 -0.14 14.08 13.54
C LYS A 351 -0.92 15.29 13.00
N ALA A 352 -1.03 16.35 13.80
CA ALA A 352 -1.66 17.59 13.36
C ALA A 352 -0.99 18.09 12.06
N GLY A 353 -1.81 18.50 11.08
CA GLY A 353 -1.31 18.92 9.76
C GLY A 353 -1.09 17.79 8.74
N THR A 354 -1.23 16.51 9.12
CA THR A 354 -1.14 15.37 8.18
C THR A 354 -2.19 15.49 7.07
N PHE A 355 -3.41 15.86 7.42
CA PHE A 355 -4.49 16.14 6.47
C PHE A 355 -4.68 17.63 6.31
N LYS A 356 -4.79 18.10 5.06
CA LYS A 356 -5.13 19.50 4.78
C LYS A 356 -6.64 19.70 4.98
N PRO A 357 -7.09 20.70 5.75
CA PRO A 357 -8.53 20.96 5.93
C PRO A 357 -9.28 21.13 4.61
N SER A 358 -8.62 21.67 3.58
CA SER A 358 -9.18 21.83 2.24
C SER A 358 -9.57 20.52 1.55
N TRP A 359 -9.03 19.36 1.98
CA TRP A 359 -9.39 18.07 1.40
C TRP A 359 -10.81 17.63 1.72
N ALA A 360 -11.37 18.06 2.86
CA ALA A 360 -12.76 17.79 3.19
C ALA A 360 -13.75 18.42 2.21
N GLN A 361 -13.31 19.43 1.46
CA GLN A 361 -14.12 20.14 0.45
C GLN A 361 -13.79 19.70 -0.98
N ALA A 362 -12.90 18.72 -1.17
CA ALA A 362 -12.51 18.24 -2.49
C ALA A 362 -13.60 17.32 -3.08
N PRO A 363 -14.27 17.70 -4.18
CA PRO A 363 -15.34 16.89 -4.76
C PRO A 363 -14.84 15.52 -5.19
N GLY A 364 -15.52 14.46 -4.75
CA GLY A 364 -15.17 13.08 -5.11
C GLY A 364 -13.89 12.56 -4.45
N ALA A 365 -13.37 13.23 -3.42
CA ALA A 365 -12.31 12.69 -2.59
C ALA A 365 -12.77 11.41 -1.87
N GLU A 366 -11.90 10.42 -1.83
CA GLU A 366 -12.13 9.14 -1.14
C GLU A 366 -10.96 8.88 -0.20
N VAL A 367 -11.23 8.32 0.98
CA VAL A 367 -10.20 7.82 1.91
C VAL A 367 -10.20 6.31 1.86
N HIS A 368 -9.04 5.72 1.57
CA HIS A 368 -8.87 4.27 1.50
C HIS A 368 -8.02 3.84 2.70
N ILE A 369 -8.59 2.97 3.53
CA ILE A 369 -7.96 2.47 4.75
C ILE A 369 -7.63 1.01 4.53
N PHE A 370 -6.36 0.66 4.73
CA PHE A 370 -5.87 -0.71 4.64
C PHE A 370 -5.40 -1.13 6.02
N GLN A 371 -5.88 -2.27 6.51
CA GLN A 371 -5.24 -2.91 7.64
C GLN A 371 -3.92 -3.51 7.15
N SER A 372 -2.78 -3.03 7.65
CA SER A 372 -1.53 -3.77 7.49
C SER A 372 -1.62 -4.99 8.39
N GLY A 373 -1.76 -6.18 7.82
CA GLY A 373 -1.58 -7.41 8.57
C GLY A 373 -0.16 -7.43 9.13
N SER A 374 -0.04 -7.41 10.45
CA SER A 374 1.17 -7.76 11.19
C SER A 374 1.19 -9.24 11.48
#